data_AF-A0A7G6A915-F1
#
_entry.id   AF-A0A7G6A915-F1
#
_cell.length_a   1.000
_cell.length_b   1.000
_cell.length_c   1.000
_cell.angle_alpha   90.00
_cell.angle_beta   90.00
_cell.angle_gamma   90.00
#
_symmetry.space_group_name_H-M   'P 1'
#
loop_
_entity.id
_entity.type
_entity.pdbx_description
1 polymer ?
#
loop_
_entity_poly.entity_id
_entity_poly.type
_entity_poly.pdbx_seq_one_letter_code
_entity_poly.pdbx_strand_id
1 'polypeptide(L)'
;MRDAQTGQMRAATPQEIRALAPSRSSALRAPAQPALITHPGGSRQVRLGERSLVYSVVTRGPDGKLAEQCVQGAAAADKAVHAAQSAPAHTEEHSHDVR
;
A
#
# COMPACT_ATOMS: atom_id res chain seq x y z
N MET A 1 9.17 -14.11 16.24
CA MET A 1 9.07 -12.91 17.11
C MET A 1 10.33 -12.87 17.95
N ARG A 2 10.99 -11.71 18.07
CA ARG A 2 12.26 -11.62 18.79
C ARG A 2 11.98 -11.57 20.29
N ASP A 3 12.58 -12.48 21.03
CA ASP A 3 12.44 -12.53 22.48
C ASP A 3 13.13 -11.32 23.13
N ALA A 4 12.46 -10.66 24.08
CA ALA A 4 12.96 -9.42 24.68
C ALA A 4 14.12 -9.66 25.66
N GLN A 5 14.23 -10.85 26.24
CA GLN A 5 15.24 -11.17 27.26
C GLN A 5 16.53 -11.70 26.62
N THR A 6 16.40 -12.47 25.55
CA THR A 6 17.52 -13.17 24.90
C THR A 6 17.88 -12.56 23.55
N GLY A 7 17.01 -11.73 22.99
CA GLY A 7 17.18 -11.18 21.65
C GLY A 7 17.11 -12.23 20.54
N GLN A 8 16.83 -13.50 20.82
CA GLN A 8 16.80 -14.55 19.80
C GLN A 8 15.44 -14.61 19.09
N MET A 9 15.42 -15.15 17.87
CA MET A 9 14.18 -15.41 17.16
C MET A 9 13.48 -16.65 17.72
N ARG A 10 12.22 -16.52 18.13
CA ARG A 10 11.40 -17.62 18.64
C ARG A 10 9.98 -17.60 18.09
N ALA A 11 9.24 -18.69 18.31
CA ALA A 11 7.82 -18.81 17.95
C ALA A 11 6.95 -17.83 18.76
N ALA A 12 5.93 -17.23 18.14
CA ALA A 12 5.02 -16.30 18.82
C ALA A 12 4.22 -17.00 19.94
N THR A 13 4.03 -16.35 21.09
CA THR A 13 3.19 -16.90 22.17
C THR A 13 1.72 -16.72 21.83
N PRO A 14 0.81 -17.52 22.41
CA PRO A 14 -0.63 -17.37 22.17
C PRO A 14 -1.18 -15.99 22.52
N GLN A 15 -0.61 -15.31 23.52
CA GLN A 15 -1.02 -13.96 23.90
C GLN A 15 -0.62 -12.93 22.84
N GLU A 16 0.58 -13.04 22.29
CA GLU A 16 1.05 -12.14 21.23
C GLU A 16 0.30 -12.39 19.92
N ILE A 17 -0.02 -13.66 19.61
CA ILE A 17 -0.88 -14.00 18.48
C ILE A 17 -2.26 -13.34 18.63
N ARG A 18 -2.83 -13.34 19.85
CA ARG A 18 -4.10 -12.65 20.14
C ARG A 18 -3.99 -11.14 20.07
N ALA A 19 -2.88 -10.55 20.51
CA ALA A 19 -2.64 -9.12 20.42
C ALA A 19 -2.44 -8.65 18.97
N LEU A 20 -1.90 -9.52 18.11
CA LEU A 20 -1.75 -9.29 16.68
C LEU A 20 -3.02 -9.60 15.88
N ALA A 21 -4.03 -10.24 16.51
CA ALA A 21 -5.29 -10.47 15.86
C ALA A 21 -5.86 -9.11 15.42
N PRO A 22 -6.17 -8.94 14.12
CA PRO A 22 -6.64 -7.65 13.63
C PRO A 22 -7.86 -7.27 14.47
N SER A 23 -7.77 -6.11 15.13
CA SER A 23 -8.95 -5.46 15.67
C SER A 23 -9.94 -5.44 14.53
N ARG A 24 -11.12 -6.04 14.74
CA ARG A 24 -12.23 -5.97 13.78
C ARG A 24 -12.75 -4.53 13.82
N SER A 25 -11.92 -3.59 13.39
CA SER A 25 -12.32 -2.26 13.00
C SER A 25 -13.50 -2.44 12.08
N SER A 26 -14.61 -1.82 12.47
CA SER A 26 -15.88 -1.79 11.75
C SER A 26 -15.66 -1.91 10.25
N ALA A 27 -16.02 -3.08 9.72
CA ALA A 27 -16.09 -3.45 8.32
C ALA A 27 -14.93 -2.96 7.42
N LEU A 28 -14.09 -3.91 6.97
CA LEU A 28 -13.63 -3.89 5.58
C LEU A 28 -14.86 -4.04 4.68
N ARG A 29 -15.70 -3.00 4.61
CA ARG A 29 -16.76 -2.94 3.63
C ARG A 29 -16.05 -2.81 2.30
N ALA A 30 -16.13 -3.86 1.49
CA ALA A 30 -15.63 -3.82 0.13
C ALA A 30 -16.14 -2.53 -0.52
N PRO A 31 -15.26 -1.74 -1.15
CA PRO A 31 -15.67 -0.50 -1.78
C PRO A 31 -16.78 -0.81 -2.79
N ALA A 32 -17.80 0.05 -2.84
CA ALA A 32 -18.87 -0.11 -3.81
C ALA A 32 -18.27 -0.23 -5.22
N GLN A 33 -18.64 -1.28 -5.94
CA GLN A 33 -18.19 -1.47 -7.31
C GLN A 33 -18.67 -0.30 -8.17
N PRO A 34 -17.85 0.21 -9.10
CA PRO A 34 -18.28 1.24 -10.02
C PRO A 34 -19.55 0.82 -10.79
N ALA A 35 -20.55 1.69 -10.86
CA ALA A 35 -21.77 1.41 -11.59
C ALA A 35 -21.53 1.47 -13.10
N LEU A 36 -21.96 0.43 -13.80
CA LEU A 36 -22.01 0.38 -15.26
C LEU A 36 -23.26 1.10 -15.76
N ILE A 37 -23.07 2.05 -16.67
CA ILE A 37 -24.14 2.81 -17.32
C ILE A 37 -24.23 2.33 -18.78
N THR A 38 -25.42 1.91 -19.20
CA THR A 38 -25.70 1.55 -20.60
C THR A 38 -26.53 2.66 -21.24
N HIS A 39 -26.05 3.22 -22.35
CA HIS A 39 -26.70 4.30 -23.07
C HIS A 39 -27.61 3.78 -24.19
N PRO A 40 -28.59 4.57 -24.67
CA PRO A 40 -29.30 4.30 -25.92
C PRO A 40 -28.29 4.12 -27.06
N GLY A 41 -28.38 3.02 -27.81
CA GLY A 41 -27.39 2.63 -28.82
C GLY A 41 -26.35 1.59 -28.35
N GLY A 42 -26.41 1.17 -27.08
CA GLY A 42 -25.67 0.01 -26.56
C GLY A 42 -24.26 0.30 -26.05
N SER A 43 -23.78 1.55 -26.11
CA SER A 43 -22.50 1.92 -25.52
C SER A 43 -22.53 1.82 -23.99
N ARG A 44 -21.42 1.37 -23.40
CA ARG A 44 -21.29 1.11 -21.96
C ARG A 44 -20.23 2.03 -21.35
N GLN A 45 -20.52 2.62 -20.20
CA GLN A 45 -19.63 3.54 -19.48
C GLN A 45 -19.51 3.13 -18.02
N VAL A 46 -18.34 3.36 -17.42
CA VAL A 46 -18.12 3.22 -15.98
C VAL A 46 -17.48 4.49 -15.47
N ARG A 47 -18.01 5.05 -14.37
CA ARG A 47 -17.38 6.20 -13.70
C ARG A 47 -16.38 5.71 -12.66
N LEU A 48 -15.11 5.79 -13.03
CA LEU A 48 -13.97 5.49 -12.16
C LEU A 48 -13.65 6.76 -11.35
N GLY A 49 -14.03 6.78 -10.07
CA GLY A 49 -13.71 7.90 -9.17
C GLY A 49 -12.23 7.91 -8.80
N GLU A 50 -11.80 8.86 -7.95
CA GLU A 50 -10.38 9.03 -7.58
C GLU A 50 -9.73 7.78 -6.97
N ARG A 51 -10.52 6.94 -6.29
CA ARG A 51 -10.08 5.65 -5.76
C ARG A 51 -9.66 4.65 -6.83
N SER A 52 -10.03 4.85 -8.09
CA SER A 52 -9.60 4.03 -9.22
C SER A 52 -8.33 4.57 -9.89
N LEU A 53 -7.83 5.73 -9.46
CA LEU A 53 -6.59 6.30 -9.97
C LEU A 53 -5.39 5.76 -9.18
N VAL A 54 -4.37 5.38 -9.92
CA VAL A 54 -3.04 5.06 -9.39
C VAL A 54 -2.09 6.16 -9.82
N TYR A 55 -1.28 6.62 -8.87
CA TYR A 55 -0.25 7.63 -9.06
C TYR A 55 1.10 6.94 -8.99
N SER A 56 1.99 7.24 -9.94
CA SER A 56 3.41 6.92 -9.82
C SER A 56 4.11 8.09 -9.13
N VAL A 57 4.78 7.80 -8.02
CA VAL A 57 5.58 8.76 -7.26
C VAL A 57 7.04 8.37 -7.42
N VAL A 58 7.83 9.29 -7.95
CA VAL A 58 9.27 9.10 -8.12
C VAL A 58 10.00 9.95 -7.09
N THR A 59 10.85 9.30 -6.29
CA THR A 59 11.69 9.94 -5.29
C THR A 59 13.15 9.87 -5.73
N ARG A 60 13.88 10.99 -5.61
CA ARG A 60 15.32 11.02 -5.84
C ARG A 60 16.08 10.85 -4.53
N GLY A 61 16.93 9.84 -4.46
CA GLY A 61 17.81 9.60 -3.32
C GLY A 61 19.00 10.57 -3.27
N PRO A 62 19.69 10.66 -2.13
CA PRO A 62 20.89 11.49 -1.97
C PRO A 62 22.07 11.02 -2.83
N ASP A 63 22.06 9.75 -3.25
CA ASP A 63 23.00 9.17 -4.23
C ASP A 63 22.62 9.50 -5.69
N GLY A 64 21.54 10.27 -5.89
CA GLY A 64 21.03 10.67 -7.19
C GLY A 64 20.18 9.63 -7.89
N LYS A 65 20.00 8.43 -7.32
CA LYS A 65 19.15 7.37 -7.91
C LYS A 65 17.67 7.71 -7.77
N LEU A 66 16.86 7.14 -8.67
CA LEU A 66 15.41 7.29 -8.66
C LEU A 66 14.76 6.00 -8.14
N ALA A 67 13.84 6.15 -7.20
CA ALA A 67 12.97 5.09 -6.73
C ALA A 67 11.53 5.42 -7.12
N GLU A 68 10.80 4.45 -7.65
CA GLU A 68 9.40 4.59 -8.06
C GLU A 68 8.48 3.80 -7.13
N GLN A 69 7.33 4.38 -6.79
CA GLN A 69 6.26 3.70 -6.07
C GLN A 69 4.90 4.04 -6.67
N CYS A 70 4.04 3.03 -6.83
CA CYS A 70 2.66 3.19 -7.26
C CYS A 70 1.74 3.26 -6.05
N VAL A 71 0.99 4.35 -5.90
CA VAL A 71 0.07 4.58 -4.77
C VAL A 71 -1.33 4.92 -5.27
N GLN A 72 -2.35 4.50 -4.52
CA GLN A 72 -3.74 4.63 -4.93
C GLN A 72 -4.38 5.89 -4.36
N GLY A 73 -4.88 6.77 -5.24
CA GLY A 73 -5.56 8.02 -4.87
C GLY A 73 -4.63 9.19 -4.52
N ALA A 74 -5.15 10.41 -4.71
CA ALA A 74 -4.39 11.65 -4.59
C ALA A 74 -3.84 11.88 -3.16
N ALA A 75 -4.62 11.57 -2.13
CA ALA A 75 -4.19 11.75 -0.74
C ALA A 75 -3.02 10.83 -0.34
N ALA A 76 -2.94 9.63 -0.92
CA ALA A 76 -1.80 8.72 -0.69
C ALA A 76 -0.56 9.21 -1.46
N ALA A 77 -0.75 9.71 -2.69
CA ALA A 77 0.30 10.35 -3.47
C ALA A 77 0.91 11.53 -2.71
N ASP A 78 0.08 12.47 -2.24
CA ASP A 78 0.52 13.64 -1.49
C ASP A 78 1.37 13.25 -0.26
N LYS A 79 0.86 12.30 0.56
CA LYS A 79 1.62 11.75 1.69
C LYS A 79 2.96 11.14 1.27
N ALA A 80 3.00 10.39 0.17
CA ALA A 80 4.22 9.76 -0.30
C ALA A 80 5.28 10.80 -0.74
N VAL A 81 4.87 11.88 -1.40
CA VAL A 81 5.80 12.96 -1.80
C VAL A 81 6.37 13.68 -0.58
N HIS A 82 5.56 13.89 0.47
CA HIS A 82 6.00 14.59 1.69
C HIS A 82 6.76 13.68 2.66
N ALA A 83 6.45 12.38 2.72
CA ALA A 83 7.16 11.41 3.56
C ALA A 83 8.61 11.19 3.09
N ALA A 84 8.86 11.28 1.78
CA ALA A 84 10.21 11.21 1.21
C ALA A 84 11.15 12.30 1.73
N GLN A 85 10.62 13.42 2.22
CA GLN A 85 11.43 14.49 2.84
C GLN A 85 11.90 14.13 4.26
N SER A 86 11.33 13.09 4.87
CA SER A 86 11.53 12.74 6.29
C SER A 86 12.18 11.35 6.52
N ALA A 87 12.39 10.54 5.49
CA ALA A 87 12.82 9.13 5.66
C ALA A 87 14.33 8.94 5.40
N PRO A 88 15.07 8.20 6.27
CA PRO A 88 16.41 7.72 5.96
C PRO A 88 16.35 6.58 4.94
N ALA A 89 17.39 6.47 4.11
CA ALA A 89 17.47 5.55 2.99
C ALA A 89 17.35 4.07 3.44
N HIS A 90 16.23 3.42 3.08
CA HIS A 90 16.11 1.98 3.11
C HIS A 90 16.22 1.45 1.68
N THR A 91 17.35 0.81 1.39
CA THR A 91 17.54 -0.03 0.20
C THR A 91 16.82 -1.35 0.45
N GLU A 92 15.67 -1.56 -0.17
CA GLU A 92 15.13 -2.91 -0.38
C GLU A 92 15.14 -3.21 -1.88
N GLU A 93 16.04 -4.11 -2.26
CA GLU A 93 16.25 -4.59 -3.61
C GLU A 93 15.15 -5.60 -3.94
N HIS A 94 14.17 -5.21 -4.77
CA HIS A 94 13.16 -6.13 -5.29
C HIS A 94 13.69 -6.82 -6.55
N SER A 95 14.23 -8.03 -6.38
CA SER A 95 14.53 -8.94 -7.49
C SER A 95 13.25 -9.62 -7.97
N HIS A 96 12.91 -9.41 -9.25
CA HIS A 96 11.87 -10.18 -9.95
C HIS A 96 12.54 -11.35 -10.68
N ASP A 97 12.69 -12.49 -10.02
CA ASP A 97 13.01 -13.75 -10.70
C ASP A 97 11.69 -14.36 -11.19
N VAL A 98 11.48 -14.33 -12.51
CA VAL A 98 10.40 -15.05 -13.20
C VAL A 98 11.02 -16.30 -13.80
N ARG A 99 10.60 -17.47 -13.32
CA ARG A 99 10.81 -18.76 -13.98
C ARG A 99 9.48 -19.47 -14.20
#